data_AF-Q8WR33-F1
#
_entry.id   AF-Q8WR33-F1
#
_cell.length_a   1.000
_cell.length_b   1.000
_cell.length_c   1.000
_cell.angle_alpha   90.00
_cell.angle_beta   90.00
_cell.angle_gamma   90.00
#
_symmetry.space_group_name_H-M   'P 1'
#
loop_
_entity.id
_entity.type
_entity.pdbx_description
1 polymer ?
#
loop_
_entity_poly.entity_id
_entity_poly.type
_entity_poly.pdbx_seq_one_letter_code
_entity_poly.pdbx_strand_id
1 'polypeptide(L)'
;MAGQRHLIEQAWQYGAQLQHELMLTSMESDRVQRALVLHSMLVNASLAEMVKESYQTHGADGRMVVRMLKFVRLLPGADERVAVYKQLAELLKSNGQDGRFPAVIFSTDVRQLEDRYKPDHAQYEGKVVERWLAELQAGTFHEVVEFARDYPEYFARVEEPLYETLKQQWSAEGLDRMVSFPNALPVGVQRVRALRALLETLLQHQGEQNNDVYLIRLAHETGRVEATVGQADAAVRQALDDVKKLFEQFKYQRGFPDYEALYKLFKGL
;
A
#
# COMPACT_ATOMS: atom_id res chain seq x y z
N MET A 1 -49.34 25.75 23.05
CA MET A 1 -48.10 25.46 23.81
C MET A 1 -47.54 24.07 23.51
N ALA A 2 -48.32 22.97 23.58
CA ALA A 2 -47.81 21.62 23.28
C ALA A 2 -47.42 21.40 21.80
N GLY A 3 -48.20 21.90 20.84
CA GLY A 3 -47.90 21.75 19.40
C GLY A 3 -46.66 22.51 18.92
N GLN A 4 -46.31 23.65 19.53
CA GLN A 4 -45.10 24.40 19.19
C GLN A 4 -43.81 23.72 19.70
N ARG A 5 -43.85 23.09 20.87
CA ARG A 5 -42.72 22.29 21.36
C ARG A 5 -42.45 21.09 20.46
N HIS A 6 -43.50 20.39 20.04
CA HIS A 6 -43.37 19.24 19.15
C HIS A 6 -42.78 19.61 17.77
N LEU A 7 -43.18 20.74 17.20
CA LEU A 7 -42.62 21.24 15.92
C LEU A 7 -41.14 21.63 16.05
N ILE A 8 -40.75 22.23 17.18
CA ILE A 8 -39.35 22.55 17.45
C ILE A 8 -38.54 21.25 17.58
N GLU A 9 -39.01 20.27 18.36
CA GLU A 9 -38.34 18.97 18.50
C GLU A 9 -38.16 18.26 17.15
N GLN A 10 -39.17 18.24 16.29
CA GLN A 10 -39.07 17.68 14.93
C GLN A 10 -38.05 18.42 14.06
N ALA A 11 -38.01 19.76 14.12
CA ALA A 11 -37.04 20.56 13.37
C ALA A 11 -35.60 20.30 13.84
N TRP A 12 -35.39 20.11 15.15
CA TRP A 12 -34.09 19.74 15.71
C TRP A 12 -33.66 18.34 15.28
N GLN A 13 -34.56 17.37 15.30
CA GLN A 13 -34.28 16.01 14.83
C GLN A 13 -33.93 15.99 13.34
N TYR A 14 -34.69 16.72 12.51
CA TYR A 14 -34.41 16.84 11.08
C TYR A 14 -33.05 17.52 10.81
N GLY A 15 -32.73 18.58 11.56
CA GLY A 15 -31.43 19.26 11.47
C GLY A 15 -30.26 18.32 11.80
N ALA A 16 -30.39 17.52 12.86
CA ALA A 16 -29.39 16.52 13.25
C ALA A 16 -29.22 15.43 12.18
N GLN A 17 -30.33 14.95 11.61
CA GLN A 17 -30.29 13.98 10.51
C GLN A 17 -29.61 14.54 9.26
N LEU A 18 -29.95 15.77 8.85
CA LEU A 18 -29.32 16.41 7.70
C LEU A 18 -27.81 16.60 7.91
N GLN A 19 -27.40 17.00 9.11
CA GLN A 19 -25.99 17.15 9.46
C GLN A 19 -25.24 15.81 9.39
N HIS A 20 -25.87 14.73 9.85
CA HIS A 20 -25.35 13.37 9.73
C HIS A 20 -25.16 12.96 8.26
N GLU A 21 -26.19 13.09 7.43
CA GLU A 21 -26.13 12.75 6.00
C GLU A 21 -25.07 13.59 5.27
N LEU A 22 -24.98 14.89 5.58
CA LEU A 22 -23.97 15.79 5.02
C LEU A 22 -22.55 15.40 5.45
N MET A 23 -22.38 14.89 6.67
CA MET A 23 -21.09 14.43 7.17
C MET A 23 -20.64 13.18 6.41
N LEU A 24 -21.50 12.17 6.32
CA LEU A 24 -21.24 10.94 5.55
C LEU A 24 -20.93 11.24 4.09
N THR A 25 -21.79 12.03 3.43
CA THR A 25 -21.59 12.43 2.04
C THR A 25 -20.26 13.18 1.85
N SER A 26 -19.88 14.03 2.81
CA SER A 26 -18.62 14.77 2.77
C SER A 26 -17.41 13.84 2.92
N MET A 27 -17.48 12.86 3.82
CA MET A 27 -16.45 11.84 3.99
C MET A 27 -16.32 10.98 2.73
N GLU A 28 -17.44 10.46 2.23
CA GLU A 28 -17.54 9.63 1.03
C GLU A 28 -17.08 10.38 -0.22
N SER A 29 -17.21 11.71 -0.27
CA SER A 29 -16.75 12.55 -1.39
C SER A 29 -15.32 13.07 -1.22
N ASP A 30 -14.54 12.53 -0.28
CA ASP A 30 -13.17 12.97 0.07
C ASP A 30 -13.04 14.44 0.52
N ARG A 31 -14.14 15.05 0.98
CA ARG A 31 -14.17 16.39 1.59
C ARG A 31 -13.93 16.29 3.09
N VAL A 32 -12.80 15.70 3.46
CA VAL A 32 -12.51 15.27 4.85
C VAL A 32 -12.54 16.44 5.84
N GLN A 33 -12.02 17.62 5.48
CA GLN A 33 -12.07 18.80 6.35
C GLN A 33 -13.52 19.21 6.68
N ARG A 34 -14.42 19.17 5.68
CA ARG A 34 -15.84 19.46 5.89
C ARG A 34 -16.50 18.40 6.76
N ALA A 35 -16.17 17.13 6.53
CA ALA A 35 -16.67 16.03 7.36
C ALA A 35 -16.25 16.19 8.82
N LEU A 36 -15.00 16.58 9.09
CA LEU A 36 -14.49 16.82 10.45
C LEU A 36 -15.20 17.99 11.14
N VAL A 37 -15.44 19.10 10.42
CA VAL A 37 -16.21 20.23 10.94
C VAL A 37 -17.63 19.78 11.29
N LEU A 38 -18.31 19.08 10.39
CA LEU A 38 -19.65 18.57 10.62
C LEU A 38 -19.69 17.60 11.81
N HIS A 39 -18.70 16.73 11.94
CA HIS A 39 -18.55 15.82 13.07
C HIS A 39 -18.39 16.57 14.40
N SER A 40 -17.57 17.64 14.44
CA SER A 40 -17.38 18.44 15.66
C SER A 40 -18.65 19.14 16.16
N MET A 41 -19.63 19.31 15.28
CA MET A 41 -20.92 19.93 15.59
C MET A 41 -22.00 18.89 15.94
N LEU A 42 -21.74 17.59 15.79
CA LEU A 42 -22.73 16.54 16.09
C LEU A 42 -22.83 16.37 17.61
N VAL A 43 -24.05 16.36 18.12
CA VAL A 43 -24.34 16.15 19.55
C VAL A 43 -24.97 14.76 19.71
N ASN A 44 -24.42 13.94 20.61
CA ASN A 44 -24.92 12.59 20.96
C ASN A 44 -24.96 11.58 19.81
N ALA A 45 -23.99 11.62 18.88
CA ALA A 45 -23.94 10.66 17.78
C ALA A 45 -22.67 9.83 17.81
N SER A 46 -22.81 8.50 17.64
CA SER A 46 -21.68 7.59 17.62
C SER A 46 -21.00 7.61 16.26
N LEU A 47 -19.79 8.17 16.21
CA LEU A 47 -18.98 8.18 14.99
C LEU A 47 -18.74 6.78 14.42
N ALA A 48 -18.60 5.78 15.30
CA ALA A 48 -18.41 4.39 14.91
C ALA A 48 -19.65 3.81 14.20
N GLU A 49 -20.86 4.19 14.63
CA GLU A 49 -22.11 3.80 13.97
C GLU A 49 -22.24 4.45 12.59
N MET A 50 -21.88 5.73 12.47
CA MET A 50 -21.88 6.47 11.20
C MET A 50 -20.92 5.85 10.18
N VAL A 51 -19.68 5.56 10.60
CA VAL A 51 -18.70 4.89 9.74
C VAL A 51 -19.17 3.49 9.36
N LYS A 52 -19.82 2.77 10.27
CA LYS A 52 -20.43 1.47 9.98
C LYS A 52 -21.55 1.57 8.95
N GLU A 53 -22.43 2.56 9.04
CA GLU A 53 -23.50 2.80 8.07
C GLU A 53 -22.94 3.05 6.66
N SER A 54 -21.96 3.96 6.54
CA SER A 54 -21.28 4.22 5.28
C SER A 54 -20.59 2.95 4.75
N TYR A 55 -19.96 2.16 5.63
CA TYR A 55 -19.33 0.89 5.26
C TYR A 55 -20.33 -0.17 4.79
N GLN A 56 -21.52 -0.26 5.38
CA GLN A 56 -22.55 -1.20 4.93
C GLN A 56 -22.98 -0.93 3.49
N THR A 57 -22.96 0.33 3.07
CA THR A 57 -23.31 0.75 1.71
C THR A 57 -22.13 0.62 0.75
N HIS A 58 -20.93 0.99 1.20
CA HIS A 58 -19.78 1.21 0.32
C HIS A 58 -18.56 0.32 0.59
N GLY A 59 -18.62 -0.57 1.57
CA GLY A 59 -17.48 -1.35 2.05
C GLY A 59 -16.91 -2.33 1.04
N ALA A 60 -17.63 -2.65 -0.03
CA ALA A 60 -17.10 -3.43 -1.15
C ALA A 60 -16.13 -2.62 -2.03
N ASP A 61 -16.24 -1.30 -2.05
CA ASP A 61 -15.33 -0.41 -2.78
C ASP A 61 -14.15 -0.01 -1.89
N GLY A 62 -12.98 -0.58 -2.17
CA GLY A 62 -11.76 -0.29 -1.43
C GLY A 62 -11.39 1.20 -1.43
N ARG A 63 -11.74 1.98 -2.47
CA ARG A 63 -11.49 3.42 -2.50
C ARG A 63 -12.37 4.16 -1.48
N MET A 64 -13.63 3.73 -1.30
CA MET A 64 -14.49 4.31 -0.26
C MET A 64 -13.99 3.94 1.14
N VAL A 65 -13.54 2.69 1.34
CA VAL A 65 -12.93 2.28 2.61
C VAL A 65 -11.69 3.12 2.93
N VAL A 66 -10.86 3.45 1.94
CA VAL A 66 -9.72 4.35 2.16
C VAL A 66 -10.16 5.77 2.53
N ARG A 67 -11.24 6.31 1.94
CA ARG A 67 -11.77 7.62 2.35
C ARG A 67 -12.21 7.61 3.81
N MET A 68 -12.85 6.53 4.26
CA MET A 68 -13.20 6.34 5.67
C MET A 68 -11.95 6.29 6.56
N LEU A 69 -10.94 5.48 6.20
CA LEU A 69 -9.67 5.40 6.94
C LEU A 69 -8.97 6.76 7.03
N LYS A 70 -8.91 7.51 5.91
CA LYS A 70 -8.37 8.87 5.85
C LYS A 70 -9.10 9.83 6.80
N PHE A 71 -10.43 9.75 6.85
CA PHE A 71 -11.23 10.53 7.78
C PHE A 71 -10.91 10.18 9.23
N VAL A 72 -10.89 8.89 9.58
CA VAL A 72 -10.58 8.43 10.95
C VAL A 72 -9.18 8.87 11.37
N ARG A 73 -8.17 8.73 10.51
CA ARG A 73 -6.79 9.16 10.77
C ARG A 73 -6.69 10.63 11.16
N LEU A 74 -7.56 11.47 10.63
CA LEU A 74 -7.56 12.93 10.85
C LEU A 74 -8.44 13.38 12.02
N LEU A 75 -9.12 12.47 12.72
CA LEU A 75 -9.83 12.81 13.95
C LEU A 75 -8.82 13.28 15.02
N PRO A 76 -9.15 14.30 15.82
CA PRO A 76 -8.24 14.85 16.81
C PRO A 76 -7.99 13.90 18.00
N GLY A 77 -9.03 13.20 18.48
CA GLY A 77 -8.96 12.37 19.68
C GLY A 77 -8.39 10.96 19.43
N ALA A 78 -7.33 10.57 20.15
CA ALA A 78 -6.73 9.25 20.00
C ALA A 78 -7.67 8.09 20.40
N ASP A 79 -8.43 8.25 21.48
CA ASP A 79 -9.35 7.21 21.95
C ASP A 79 -10.54 7.03 21.00
N GLU A 80 -11.02 8.13 20.41
CA GLU A 80 -12.04 8.11 19.37
C GLU A 80 -11.53 7.42 18.10
N ARG A 81 -10.32 7.73 17.64
CA ARG A 81 -9.67 7.01 16.53
C ARG A 81 -9.62 5.52 16.80
N VAL A 82 -9.19 5.11 17.99
CA VAL A 82 -9.12 3.69 18.39
C VAL A 82 -10.50 3.03 18.37
N ALA A 83 -11.53 3.69 18.89
CA ALA A 83 -12.89 3.15 18.88
C ALA A 83 -13.39 2.88 17.44
N VAL A 84 -13.17 3.83 16.52
CA VAL A 84 -13.58 3.67 15.13
C VAL A 84 -12.70 2.65 14.40
N TYR A 85 -11.39 2.61 14.65
CA TYR A 85 -10.51 1.59 14.07
C TYR A 85 -10.88 0.17 14.49
N LYS A 86 -11.28 -0.05 15.75
CA LYS A 86 -11.80 -1.35 16.20
C LYS A 86 -13.06 -1.75 15.43
N GLN A 87 -13.96 -0.81 15.18
CA GLN A 87 -15.16 -1.06 14.38
C GLN A 87 -14.80 -1.39 12.92
N LEU A 88 -13.87 -0.63 12.31
CA LEU A 88 -13.40 -0.88 10.95
C LEU A 88 -12.68 -2.22 10.83
N ALA A 89 -11.90 -2.62 11.82
CA ALA A 89 -11.21 -3.91 11.86
C ALA A 89 -12.17 -5.10 11.67
N GLU A 90 -13.30 -5.08 12.38
CA GLU A 90 -14.34 -6.12 12.24
C GLU A 90 -15.06 -6.03 10.88
N LEU A 91 -15.28 -4.83 10.38
CA LEU A 91 -15.92 -4.61 9.08
C LEU A 91 -15.04 -5.08 7.91
N LEU A 92 -13.73 -4.85 7.98
CA LEU A 92 -12.78 -5.30 6.96
C LEU A 92 -12.81 -6.83 6.80
N LYS A 93 -12.88 -7.55 7.93
CA LYS A 93 -13.00 -9.01 7.92
C LYS A 93 -14.36 -9.47 7.37
N SER A 94 -15.44 -8.73 7.65
CA SER A 94 -16.79 -9.15 7.29
C SER A 94 -17.03 -9.32 5.78
N ASN A 95 -16.24 -8.65 4.95
CA ASN A 95 -16.39 -8.67 3.49
C ASN A 95 -15.05 -8.91 2.74
N GLY A 96 -14.03 -9.43 3.41
CA GLY A 96 -12.74 -9.79 2.80
C GLY A 96 -11.84 -8.62 2.40
N GLN A 97 -12.13 -7.40 2.86
CA GLN A 97 -11.25 -6.24 2.67
C GLN A 97 -10.00 -6.32 3.56
N ASP A 98 -9.99 -7.16 4.59
CA ASP A 98 -8.82 -7.50 5.40
C ASP A 98 -7.67 -8.12 4.59
N GLY A 99 -7.98 -8.71 3.42
CA GLY A 99 -6.98 -9.20 2.48
C GLY A 99 -6.69 -8.25 1.31
N ARG A 100 -7.23 -7.02 1.27
CA ARG A 100 -7.10 -6.05 0.15
C ARG A 100 -6.29 -4.83 0.54
N PHE A 101 -5.93 -3.98 -0.42
CA PHE A 101 -5.11 -2.80 -0.16
C PHE A 101 -5.58 -1.85 0.98
N PRO A 102 -6.88 -1.70 1.31
CA PRO A 102 -7.28 -0.91 2.48
C PRO A 102 -6.70 -1.44 3.81
N ALA A 103 -6.46 -2.75 3.92
CA ALA A 103 -5.89 -3.37 5.11
C ALA A 103 -4.42 -2.96 5.37
N VAL A 104 -3.66 -2.60 4.33
CA VAL A 104 -2.31 -2.03 4.45
C VAL A 104 -2.37 -0.63 5.06
N ILE A 105 -3.31 0.19 4.59
CA ILE A 105 -3.53 1.55 5.10
C ILE A 105 -3.98 1.49 6.56
N PHE A 106 -4.98 0.65 6.86
CA PHE A 106 -5.43 0.39 8.22
C PHE A 106 -4.27 -0.03 9.13
N SER A 107 -3.50 -1.04 8.74
CA SER A 107 -2.36 -1.54 9.52
C SER A 107 -1.30 -0.48 9.76
N THR A 108 -1.04 0.37 8.76
CA THR A 108 -0.10 1.48 8.91
C THR A 108 -0.60 2.55 9.89
N ASP A 109 -1.88 2.90 9.80
CA ASP A 109 -2.44 4.00 10.59
C ASP A 109 -2.55 3.61 12.08
N VAL A 110 -2.91 2.36 12.38
CA VAL A 110 -3.01 1.86 13.75
C VAL A 110 -1.66 1.60 14.42
N ARG A 111 -0.56 1.41 13.66
CA ARG A 111 0.80 1.32 14.24
C ARG A 111 1.16 2.55 15.09
N GLN A 112 0.65 3.73 14.73
CA GLN A 112 0.87 4.96 15.50
C GLN A 112 0.09 5.00 16.83
N LEU A 113 -0.78 4.02 17.07
CA LEU A 113 -1.68 3.90 18.21
C LEU A 113 -1.46 2.60 18.99
N GLU A 114 -0.31 1.94 18.80
CA GLU A 114 0.01 0.63 19.42
C GLU A 114 -0.01 0.65 20.95
N ASP A 115 0.15 1.81 21.58
CA ASP A 115 0.01 1.99 23.02
C ASP A 115 -1.44 1.74 23.51
N ARG A 116 -2.43 1.92 22.63
CA ARG A 116 -3.87 1.80 22.92
C ARG A 116 -4.55 0.63 22.22
N TYR A 117 -4.09 0.26 21.03
CA TYR A 117 -4.71 -0.80 20.22
C TYR A 117 -3.68 -1.52 19.36
N LYS A 118 -3.63 -2.84 19.51
CA LYS A 118 -2.73 -3.73 18.78
C LYS A 118 -3.55 -4.74 17.96
N PRO A 119 -3.91 -4.43 16.71
CA PRO A 119 -4.52 -5.41 15.84
C PRO A 119 -3.49 -6.48 15.45
N ASP A 120 -3.99 -7.66 15.08
CA ASP A 120 -3.15 -8.69 14.48
C ASP A 120 -2.80 -8.29 13.03
N HIS A 121 -1.64 -7.66 12.85
CA HIS A 121 -1.16 -7.20 11.55
C HIS A 121 -1.01 -8.33 10.51
N ALA A 122 -0.80 -9.58 10.94
CA ALA A 122 -0.73 -10.72 10.03
C ALA A 122 -2.07 -10.98 9.34
N GLN A 123 -3.18 -10.73 10.04
CA GLN A 123 -4.54 -10.89 9.49
C GLN A 123 -4.97 -9.75 8.56
N TYR A 124 -4.14 -8.71 8.43
CA TYR A 124 -4.41 -7.54 7.59
C TYR A 124 -3.28 -7.38 6.56
N GLU A 125 -2.27 -6.56 6.87
CA GLU A 125 -1.11 -6.33 6.00
C GLU A 125 -0.44 -7.62 5.56
N GLY A 126 -0.30 -8.62 6.45
CA GLY A 126 0.29 -9.92 6.13
C GLY A 126 -0.45 -10.64 4.99
N LYS A 127 -1.78 -10.75 5.07
CA LYS A 127 -2.61 -11.33 4.00
C LYS A 127 -2.45 -10.59 2.67
N VAL A 128 -2.38 -9.26 2.71
CA VAL A 128 -2.20 -8.45 1.50
C VAL A 128 -0.83 -8.70 0.89
N VAL A 129 0.22 -8.74 1.72
CA VAL A 129 1.60 -9.03 1.29
C VAL A 129 1.68 -10.40 0.63
N GLU A 130 1.13 -11.44 1.25
CA GLU A 130 1.11 -12.80 0.70
C GLU A 130 0.38 -12.83 -0.65
N ARG A 131 -0.80 -12.19 -0.74
CA ARG A 131 -1.56 -12.15 -2.00
C ARG A 131 -0.81 -11.38 -3.07
N TRP A 132 -0.28 -10.21 -2.76
CA TRP A 132 0.48 -9.41 -3.72
C TRP A 132 1.72 -10.16 -4.18
N LEU A 133 2.44 -10.84 -3.30
CA LEU A 133 3.58 -11.66 -3.73
C LEU A 133 3.13 -12.76 -4.71
N ALA A 134 2.03 -13.46 -4.43
CA ALA A 134 1.49 -14.46 -5.34
C ALA A 134 1.09 -13.86 -6.71
N GLU A 135 0.48 -12.67 -6.72
CA GLU A 135 0.15 -11.93 -7.94
C GLU A 135 1.42 -11.53 -8.72
N LEU A 136 2.44 -11.00 -8.04
CA LEU A 136 3.72 -10.65 -8.63
C LEU A 136 4.40 -11.87 -9.25
N GLN A 137 4.43 -13.01 -8.54
CA GLN A 137 4.97 -14.27 -9.03
C GLN A 137 4.12 -14.89 -10.15
N ALA A 138 2.86 -14.48 -10.29
CA ALA A 138 2.02 -14.79 -11.45
C ALA A 138 2.21 -13.79 -12.61
N GLY A 139 3.03 -12.74 -12.46
CA GLY A 139 3.22 -11.68 -13.46
C GLY A 139 2.09 -10.65 -13.50
N THR A 140 1.22 -10.62 -12.49
CA THR A 140 0.11 -9.67 -12.37
C THR A 140 0.51 -8.54 -11.43
N PHE A 141 0.80 -7.35 -11.98
CA PHE A 141 1.31 -6.22 -11.20
C PHE A 141 0.29 -5.11 -10.94
N HIS A 142 -0.91 -5.21 -11.52
CA HIS A 142 -1.84 -4.09 -11.62
C HIS A 142 -2.17 -3.50 -10.25
N GLU A 143 -2.69 -4.29 -9.30
CA GLU A 143 -3.10 -3.79 -7.99
C GLU A 143 -1.92 -3.15 -7.22
N VAL A 144 -0.77 -3.81 -7.20
CA VAL A 144 0.45 -3.32 -6.52
C VAL A 144 0.92 -2.00 -7.11
N VAL A 145 0.96 -1.89 -8.44
CA VAL A 145 1.39 -0.68 -9.16
C VAL A 145 0.39 0.46 -8.99
N GLU A 146 -0.91 0.17 -9.03
CA GLU A 146 -1.94 1.18 -8.75
C GLU A 146 -1.84 1.69 -7.32
N PHE A 147 -1.63 0.80 -6.34
CA PHE A 147 -1.44 1.18 -4.96
C PHE A 147 -0.17 2.01 -4.75
N ALA A 148 0.95 1.62 -5.37
CA ALA A 148 2.21 2.38 -5.29
C ALA A 148 2.08 3.78 -5.93
N ARG A 149 1.21 3.94 -6.92
CA ARG A 149 0.93 5.23 -7.59
C ARG A 149 0.05 6.11 -6.74
N ASP A 150 -1.05 5.56 -6.25
CA ASP A 150 -2.09 6.31 -5.57
C ASP A 150 -1.73 6.57 -4.09
N TYR A 151 -0.94 5.68 -3.47
CA TYR A 151 -0.54 5.69 -2.06
C TYR A 151 0.97 5.39 -1.85
N PRO A 152 1.88 6.18 -2.45
CA PRO A 152 3.31 5.88 -2.47
C PRO A 152 3.96 5.78 -1.08
N GLU A 153 3.51 6.58 -0.12
CA GLU A 153 4.02 6.55 1.26
C GLU A 153 3.59 5.28 2.02
N TYR A 154 2.39 4.77 1.75
CA TYR A 154 1.93 3.51 2.33
C TYR A 154 2.64 2.33 1.67
N PHE A 155 2.83 2.37 0.35
CA PHE A 155 3.61 1.36 -0.34
C PHE A 155 5.03 1.26 0.23
N ALA A 156 5.69 2.40 0.49
CA ALA A 156 7.03 2.43 1.06
C ALA A 156 7.16 1.73 2.44
N ARG A 157 6.07 1.58 3.19
CA ARG A 157 6.06 0.88 4.49
C ARG A 157 5.83 -0.63 4.38
N VAL A 158 5.26 -1.07 3.26
CA VAL A 158 4.97 -2.49 3.00
C VAL A 158 5.97 -3.11 2.01
N GLU A 159 6.86 -2.31 1.41
CA GLU A 159 7.99 -2.80 0.61
C GLU A 159 8.85 -3.82 1.37
N GLU A 160 9.26 -3.48 2.59
CA GLU A 160 10.11 -4.35 3.41
C GLU A 160 9.46 -5.72 3.68
N PRO A 161 8.25 -5.83 4.26
CA PRO A 161 7.63 -7.14 4.47
C PRO A 161 7.37 -7.86 3.14
N LEU A 162 6.99 -7.15 2.07
CA LEU A 162 6.80 -7.76 0.74
C LEU A 162 8.10 -8.41 0.20
N TYR A 163 9.23 -7.73 0.32
CA TYR A 163 10.51 -8.22 -0.17
C TYR A 163 11.13 -9.28 0.73
N GLU A 164 10.89 -9.22 2.05
CA GLU A 164 11.28 -10.30 2.95
C GLU A 164 10.45 -11.57 2.70
N THR A 165 9.14 -11.45 2.44
CA THR A 165 8.32 -12.60 2.01
C THR A 165 8.80 -13.14 0.65
N LEU A 166 9.19 -12.27 -0.29
CA LEU A 166 9.78 -12.70 -1.56
C LEU A 166 11.03 -13.56 -1.37
N LYS A 167 11.95 -13.16 -0.47
CA LYS A 167 13.15 -13.95 -0.15
C LYS A 167 12.79 -15.32 0.42
N GLN A 168 11.73 -15.41 1.22
CA GLN A 168 11.31 -16.67 1.85
C GLN A 168 10.56 -17.61 0.90
N GLN A 169 9.71 -17.06 0.03
CA GLN A 169 8.80 -17.83 -0.84
C GLN A 169 9.20 -17.74 -2.31
N TRP A 170 10.50 -17.59 -2.58
CA TRP A 170 11.00 -17.38 -3.93
C TRP A 170 10.77 -18.62 -4.83
N SER A 171 10.70 -18.39 -6.14
CA SER A 171 10.76 -19.44 -7.15
C SER A 171 11.39 -18.91 -8.42
N ALA A 172 12.05 -19.78 -9.19
CA ALA A 172 12.67 -19.42 -10.47
C ALA A 172 11.62 -18.85 -11.46
N GLU A 173 10.48 -19.53 -11.60
CA GLU A 173 9.37 -19.11 -12.46
C GLU A 173 8.73 -17.79 -11.99
N GLY A 174 8.57 -17.61 -10.68
CA GLY A 174 8.05 -16.37 -10.11
C GLY A 174 9.00 -15.20 -10.37
N LEU A 175 10.30 -15.39 -10.15
CA LEU A 175 11.33 -14.38 -10.42
C LEU A 175 11.37 -14.02 -11.91
N ASP A 176 11.26 -15.00 -12.81
CA ASP A 176 11.22 -14.78 -14.26
C ASP A 176 10.15 -13.76 -14.68
N ARG A 177 8.96 -13.91 -14.10
CA ARG A 177 7.82 -13.02 -14.32
C ARG A 177 8.05 -11.66 -13.67
N MET A 178 8.63 -11.63 -12.47
CA MET A 178 8.88 -10.42 -11.69
C MET A 178 10.02 -9.54 -12.19
N VAL A 179 10.89 -10.00 -13.12
CA VAL A 179 12.03 -9.22 -13.63
C VAL A 179 11.65 -7.79 -14.08
N SER A 180 10.46 -7.61 -14.66
CA SER A 180 10.00 -6.30 -15.16
C SER A 180 9.26 -5.44 -14.13
N PHE A 181 8.95 -5.99 -12.95
CA PHE A 181 8.22 -5.29 -11.89
C PHE A 181 8.87 -3.97 -11.46
N PRO A 182 10.21 -3.86 -11.28
CA PRO A 182 10.82 -2.60 -10.86
C PRO A 182 10.53 -1.43 -11.80
N ASN A 183 10.50 -1.64 -13.12
CA ASN A 183 10.18 -0.60 -14.08
C ASN A 183 8.67 -0.34 -14.22
N ALA A 184 7.81 -1.21 -13.69
CA ALA A 184 6.37 -0.98 -13.61
C ALA A 184 6.00 -0.01 -12.48
N LEU A 185 6.83 0.10 -11.44
CA LEU A 185 6.58 0.99 -10.31
C LEU A 185 6.64 2.48 -10.73
N PRO A 186 5.83 3.36 -10.12
CA PRO A 186 5.74 4.76 -10.52
C PRO A 186 6.87 5.64 -9.94
N VAL A 187 7.37 5.33 -8.75
CA VAL A 187 8.34 6.19 -8.04
C VAL A 187 9.77 5.64 -8.16
N GLY A 188 10.71 6.48 -8.59
CA GLY A 188 12.12 6.09 -8.82
C GLY A 188 12.79 5.37 -7.65
N VAL A 189 12.61 5.85 -6.42
CA VAL A 189 13.19 5.20 -5.22
C VAL A 189 12.64 3.78 -5.00
N GLN A 190 11.36 3.57 -5.27
CA GLN A 190 10.71 2.26 -5.17
C GLN A 190 11.22 1.32 -6.26
N ARG A 191 11.47 1.82 -7.48
CA ARG A 191 12.11 1.03 -8.55
C ARG A 191 13.47 0.50 -8.12
N VAL A 192 14.30 1.37 -7.51
CA VAL A 192 15.64 0.99 -7.04
C VAL A 192 15.55 -0.04 -5.92
N ARG A 193 14.61 0.12 -4.97
CA ARG A 193 14.39 -0.86 -3.89
C ARG A 193 13.91 -2.20 -4.42
N ALA A 194 13.00 -2.22 -5.39
CA ALA A 194 12.54 -3.45 -6.04
C ALA A 194 13.67 -4.17 -6.79
N LEU A 195 14.54 -3.43 -7.52
CA LEU A 195 15.74 -4.00 -8.16
C LEU A 195 16.68 -4.63 -7.13
N ARG A 196 16.94 -3.90 -6.04
CA ARG A 196 17.75 -4.40 -4.93
C ARG A 196 17.19 -5.71 -4.37
N ALA A 197 15.89 -5.73 -4.06
CA ALA A 197 15.23 -6.91 -3.51
C ALA A 197 15.37 -8.14 -4.43
N LEU A 198 15.13 -7.98 -5.74
CA LEU A 198 15.27 -9.07 -6.69
C LEU A 198 16.71 -9.61 -6.76
N LEU A 199 17.71 -8.71 -6.79
CA LEU A 199 19.13 -9.10 -6.79
C LEU A 199 19.54 -9.77 -5.49
N GLU A 200 19.10 -9.27 -4.34
CA GLU A 200 19.34 -9.88 -3.03
C GLU A 200 18.73 -11.27 -2.94
N THR A 201 17.49 -11.46 -3.42
CA THR A 201 16.86 -12.78 -3.50
C THR A 201 17.68 -13.73 -4.37
N LEU A 202 18.14 -13.29 -5.55
CA LEU A 202 19.01 -14.11 -6.41
C LEU A 202 20.35 -14.44 -5.76
N LEU A 203 20.95 -13.50 -5.02
CA LEU A 203 22.21 -13.72 -4.28
C LEU A 203 22.02 -14.76 -3.17
N GLN A 204 20.94 -14.65 -2.41
CA GLN A 204 20.61 -15.57 -1.31
C GLN A 204 20.42 -17.00 -1.81
N HIS A 205 19.87 -17.17 -3.01
CA HIS A 205 19.56 -18.46 -3.62
C HIS A 205 20.48 -18.84 -4.79
N GLN A 206 21.67 -18.23 -4.87
CA GLN A 206 22.62 -18.47 -5.98
C GLN A 206 23.14 -19.91 -6.08
N GLY A 207 23.01 -20.70 -5.01
CA GLY A 207 23.38 -22.12 -5.00
C GLY A 207 22.34 -23.04 -5.63
N GLU A 208 21.12 -22.53 -5.87
CA GLU A 208 19.96 -23.35 -6.26
C GLU A 208 19.70 -23.34 -7.77
N GLN A 209 20.26 -22.39 -8.52
CA GLN A 209 20.11 -22.29 -9.97
C GLN A 209 21.21 -21.44 -10.63
N ASN A 210 21.29 -21.49 -11.97
CA ASN A 210 22.12 -20.55 -12.72
C ASN A 210 21.39 -19.21 -12.90
N ASN A 211 21.96 -18.14 -12.32
CA ASN A 211 21.35 -16.82 -12.33
C ASN A 211 21.66 -15.98 -13.58
N ASP A 212 22.57 -16.41 -14.47
CA ASP A 212 23.09 -15.55 -15.56
C ASP A 212 21.99 -14.97 -16.45
N VAL A 213 20.96 -15.75 -16.81
CA VAL A 213 19.83 -15.26 -17.64
C VAL A 213 19.05 -14.14 -16.93
N TYR A 214 18.80 -14.30 -15.62
CA TYR A 214 18.12 -13.28 -14.83
C TYR A 214 18.99 -12.04 -14.65
N LEU A 215 20.29 -12.20 -14.43
CA LEU A 215 21.25 -11.10 -14.28
C LEU A 215 21.36 -10.27 -15.56
N ILE A 216 21.41 -10.92 -16.72
CA ILE A 216 21.40 -10.25 -18.02
C ILE A 216 20.14 -9.38 -18.18
N ARG A 217 18.96 -9.91 -17.82
CA ARG A 217 17.70 -9.14 -17.92
C ARG A 217 17.59 -8.04 -16.86
N LEU A 218 17.99 -8.30 -15.62
CA LEU A 218 17.99 -7.32 -14.55
C LEU A 218 19.00 -6.20 -14.77
N ALA A 219 20.12 -6.46 -15.44
CA ALA A 219 21.04 -5.41 -15.89
C ALA A 219 20.35 -4.47 -16.89
N HIS A 220 19.59 -5.00 -17.85
CA HIS A 220 18.80 -4.17 -18.75
C HIS A 220 17.76 -3.32 -17.99
N GLU A 221 17.01 -3.94 -17.08
CA GLU A 221 15.99 -3.24 -16.29
C GLU A 221 16.63 -2.17 -15.37
N THR A 222 17.82 -2.43 -14.83
CA THR A 222 18.63 -1.47 -14.06
C THR A 222 19.06 -0.28 -14.92
N GLY A 223 19.52 -0.50 -16.15
CA GLY A 223 19.85 0.58 -17.09
C GLY A 223 18.63 1.43 -17.47
N ARG A 224 17.44 0.83 -17.57
CA ARG A 224 16.18 1.58 -17.77
C ARG A 224 15.83 2.43 -16.55
N VAL A 225 15.98 1.89 -15.34
CA VAL A 225 15.79 2.67 -14.11
C VAL A 225 16.78 3.84 -14.08
N GLU A 226 18.06 3.62 -14.37
CA GLU A 226 19.09 4.66 -14.45
C GLU A 226 18.68 5.81 -15.39
N ALA A 227 18.23 5.48 -16.61
CA ALA A 227 17.78 6.49 -17.58
C ALA A 227 16.61 7.34 -17.05
N THR A 228 15.73 6.77 -16.22
CA THR A 228 14.60 7.49 -15.61
C THR A 228 14.95 8.24 -14.33
N VAL A 229 15.98 7.78 -13.61
CA VAL A 229 16.46 8.35 -12.34
C VAL A 229 17.42 9.53 -12.58
N GLY A 230 17.82 9.82 -13.82
CA GLY A 230 18.82 10.84 -14.19
C GLY A 230 18.58 12.29 -13.68
N GLN A 231 17.39 12.61 -13.16
CA GLN A 231 17.09 13.89 -12.48
C GLN A 231 16.71 13.76 -11.00
N ALA A 232 16.72 12.54 -10.45
CA ALA A 232 16.38 12.28 -9.05
C ALA A 232 17.46 12.76 -8.08
N ASP A 233 17.07 12.83 -6.80
CA ASP A 233 17.91 13.13 -5.64
C ASP A 233 19.21 12.28 -5.63
N ALA A 234 20.30 12.89 -5.17
CA ALA A 234 21.61 12.24 -5.01
C ALA A 234 21.51 10.93 -4.20
N ALA A 235 20.61 10.87 -3.22
CA ALA A 235 20.39 9.64 -2.43
C ALA A 235 19.87 8.47 -3.29
N VAL A 236 18.99 8.73 -4.26
CA VAL A 236 18.44 7.68 -5.13
C VAL A 236 19.51 7.19 -6.12
N ARG A 237 20.36 8.09 -6.61
CA ARG A 237 21.50 7.73 -7.46
C ARG A 237 22.51 6.86 -6.72
N GLN A 238 22.87 7.26 -5.50
CA GLN A 238 23.77 6.47 -4.66
C GLN A 238 23.19 5.08 -4.38
N ALA A 239 21.90 4.99 -4.07
CA ALA A 239 21.23 3.71 -3.86
C ALA A 239 21.28 2.82 -5.11
N LEU A 240 21.12 3.40 -6.31
CA LEU A 240 21.24 2.69 -7.59
C LEU A 240 22.68 2.22 -7.87
N ASP A 241 23.68 3.04 -7.55
CA ASP A 241 25.08 2.63 -7.67
C ASP A 241 25.40 1.45 -6.74
N ASP A 242 24.82 1.44 -5.54
CA ASP A 242 24.94 0.29 -4.63
C ASP A 242 24.23 -0.96 -5.18
N VAL A 243 23.10 -0.80 -5.88
CA VAL A 243 22.44 -1.91 -6.60
C VAL A 243 23.36 -2.47 -7.70
N LYS A 244 24.05 -1.62 -8.47
CA LYS A 244 24.98 -2.05 -9.53
C LYS A 244 26.14 -2.88 -8.97
N LYS A 245 26.64 -2.54 -7.77
CA LYS A 245 27.70 -3.32 -7.10
C LYS A 245 27.25 -4.72 -6.69
N LEU A 246 25.93 -4.98 -6.53
CA LEU A 246 25.44 -6.34 -6.21
C LEU A 246 25.73 -7.34 -7.34
N PHE A 247 25.83 -6.90 -8.59
CA PHE A 247 26.16 -7.78 -9.73
C PHE A 247 27.53 -8.45 -9.57
N GLU A 248 28.49 -7.75 -8.96
CA GLU A 248 29.86 -8.24 -8.74
C GLU A 248 29.94 -9.34 -7.68
N GLN A 249 28.90 -9.51 -6.86
CA GLN A 249 28.86 -10.48 -5.76
C GLN A 249 28.44 -11.89 -6.21
N PHE A 250 28.00 -12.05 -7.45
CA PHE A 250 27.62 -13.35 -7.99
C PHE A 250 28.84 -14.18 -8.38
N LYS A 251 28.67 -15.52 -8.39
CA LYS A 251 29.73 -16.52 -8.60
C LYS A 251 30.70 -16.25 -9.76
N TYR A 252 30.21 -15.72 -10.87
CA TYR A 252 31.03 -15.46 -12.07
C TYR A 252 31.75 -14.11 -12.04
N GLN A 253 31.61 -13.32 -10.96
CA GLN A 253 32.28 -12.05 -10.71
C GLN A 253 32.23 -11.07 -11.89
N ARG A 254 31.17 -11.12 -12.69
CA ARG A 254 30.90 -10.17 -13.77
C ARG A 254 30.26 -8.93 -13.19
N GLY A 255 30.68 -7.76 -13.65
CA GLY A 255 30.10 -6.50 -13.24
C GLY A 255 28.76 -6.22 -13.95
N PHE A 256 28.04 -5.22 -13.45
CA PHE A 256 26.86 -4.68 -14.15
C PHE A 256 27.12 -4.37 -15.64
N PRO A 257 28.23 -3.70 -16.04
CA PRO A 257 28.49 -3.39 -17.46
C PRO A 257 28.62 -4.64 -18.34
N ASP A 258 29.17 -5.73 -17.81
CA ASP A 258 29.34 -6.98 -18.55
C ASP A 258 27.99 -7.62 -18.86
N TYR A 259 27.10 -7.68 -17.87
CA TYR A 259 25.75 -8.20 -18.04
C TYR A 259 24.89 -7.32 -18.97
N GLU A 260 25.05 -6.00 -18.90
CA GLU A 260 24.38 -5.07 -19.82
C GLU A 260 24.87 -5.27 -21.27
N ALA A 261 26.18 -5.48 -21.48
CA ALA A 261 26.75 -5.77 -22.78
C ALA A 261 26.23 -7.11 -23.33
N LEU A 262 26.16 -8.15 -22.50
CA LEU A 262 25.59 -9.44 -22.86
C LEU A 262 24.12 -9.29 -23.30
N TYR A 263 23.32 -8.51 -22.59
CA TYR A 263 21.93 -8.26 -22.99
C TYR A 263 21.83 -7.65 -24.40
N LYS A 264 22.68 -6.65 -24.72
CA LYS A 264 22.72 -6.01 -26.04
C LYS A 264 23.09 -7.00 -27.15
N LEU A 265 24.00 -7.94 -26.87
CA LEU A 265 24.40 -8.99 -27.81
C LEU A 265 23.27 -10.00 -28.04
N PHE A 266 22.61 -10.47 -26.99
CA PHE A 266 21.52 -11.45 -27.11
C PHE A 266 20.24 -10.88 -27.74
N LYS A 267 19.99 -9.57 -27.65
CA LYS A 267 18.88 -8.90 -28.33
C LYS A 267 19.17 -8.59 -29.81
N GLY A 268 20.45 -8.61 -30.22
CA GLY A 268 20.89 -8.42 -31.60
C GLY A 268 20.86 -9.70 -32.45
N LEU A 269 20.42 -10.83 -31.88
CA LEU A 269 20.10 -12.10 -32.53
C LEU A 269 18.58 -12.26 -32.63
#